data_AF-A0A963M5U5-F1
#
_entry.id   AF-A0A963M5U5-F1
#
_cell.length_a   1.000
_cell.length_b   1.000
_cell.length_c   1.000
_cell.angle_alpha   90.00
_cell.angle_beta   90.00
_cell.angle_gamma   90.00
#
_symmetry.space_group_name_H-M   'P 1'
#
loop_
_entity.id
_entity.type
_entity.pdbx_description
1 polymer ?
#
loop_
_entity_poly.entity_id
_entity_poly.type
_entity_poly.pdbx_seq_one_letter_code
_entity_poly.pdbx_strand_id
1 'polypeptide(L)'
;MHSAIQCFNVPVPLASSGLVLPLANASVHAGFPSPADDYLVKRIDLNEILVTHPQATFLFRVAGDSMQDLGIFDGDLLLVNRALKPCHGNIVVAVVDGEYAVKQLYLRAGRLKLKAGNPTYPEIVPTEGQTIEVWGVATSCIKRFQ
;
A
#
# COMPACT_ATOMS: atom_id res chain seq x y z
N MET A 1 1.18 -18.51 26.25
CA MET A 1 1.72 -17.13 26.27
C MET A 1 1.25 -16.45 25.00
N HIS A 2 0.11 -15.79 25.06
CA HIS A 2 -0.46 -15.05 23.93
C HIS A 2 0.35 -13.76 23.76
N SER A 3 1.20 -13.73 22.76
CA SER A 3 1.92 -12.52 22.38
C SER A 3 0.88 -11.55 21.81
N ALA A 4 0.66 -10.45 22.52
CA ALA A 4 -0.28 -9.42 22.13
C ALA A 4 0.14 -8.89 20.74
N ILE A 5 -0.73 -9.05 19.75
CA ILE A 5 -0.61 -8.34 18.48
C ILE A 5 -0.84 -6.88 18.83
N GLN A 6 0.24 -6.15 19.05
CA GLN A 6 0.20 -4.73 19.33
C GLN A 6 -0.33 -4.05 18.07
N CYS A 7 -1.50 -3.41 18.16
CA CYS A 7 -2.11 -2.67 17.08
C CYS A 7 -1.22 -1.45 16.76
N PHE A 8 -0.27 -1.61 15.84
CA PHE A 8 0.62 -0.54 15.41
C PHE A 8 -0.13 0.38 14.45
N ASN A 9 -0.82 1.39 14.99
CA ASN A 9 -1.35 2.50 14.20
C ASN A 9 -0.28 3.59 13.92
N VAL A 10 1.00 3.23 14.07
CA VAL A 10 2.15 4.13 13.93
C VAL A 10 2.98 3.71 12.70
N PRO A 11 3.31 4.64 11.78
CA PRO A 11 4.15 4.33 10.63
C PRO A 11 5.52 3.78 11.07
N VAL A 12 5.92 2.65 10.48
CA VAL A 12 7.23 2.04 10.75
C VAL A 12 8.19 2.42 9.62
N PRO A 13 9.31 3.12 9.90
CA PRO A 13 10.33 3.41 8.90
C PRO A 13 11.04 2.13 8.45
N LEU A 14 11.38 2.03 7.16
CA LEU A 14 12.17 0.91 6.65
C LEU A 14 13.63 1.04 7.12
N ALA A 15 14.09 0.10 7.95
CA ALA A 15 15.51 -0.11 8.25
C ALA A 15 16.07 -1.13 7.26
N SER A 16 16.87 -0.68 6.28
CA SER A 16 17.32 -1.54 5.18
C SER A 16 18.34 -2.58 5.62
N SER A 17 18.01 -3.86 5.47
CA SER A 17 18.96 -4.94 5.20
C SER A 17 18.45 -5.65 3.94
N GLY A 18 19.19 -5.53 2.83
CA GLY A 18 18.77 -6.09 1.54
C GLY A 18 18.69 -7.61 1.61
N LEU A 19 17.55 -8.19 1.23
CA LEU A 19 17.36 -9.63 1.10
C LEU A 19 17.19 -9.95 -0.38
N VAL A 20 18.20 -10.59 -0.96
CA VAL A 20 18.16 -11.03 -2.36
C VAL A 20 17.53 -12.41 -2.43
N LEU A 21 16.44 -12.53 -3.19
CA LEU A 21 15.73 -13.77 -3.44
C LEU A 21 15.98 -14.22 -4.90
N PRO A 22 16.19 -15.53 -5.16
CA PRO A 22 16.20 -16.02 -6.53
C PRO A 22 14.78 -15.92 -7.12
N LEU A 23 14.63 -15.34 -8.32
CA LEU A 23 13.40 -15.42 -9.11
C LEU A 23 13.63 -16.35 -10.30
N ALA A 24 12.77 -17.36 -10.44
CA ALA A 24 12.70 -18.14 -11.67
C ALA A 24 12.23 -17.23 -12.83
N ASN A 25 12.86 -17.32 -14.00
CA ASN A 25 12.42 -16.58 -15.20
C ASN A 25 11.10 -17.11 -15.79
N ALA A 26 10.50 -18.14 -15.21
CA ALA A 26 9.19 -18.64 -15.60
C ALA A 26 8.09 -17.79 -14.94
N SER A 27 7.21 -17.18 -15.74
CA SER A 27 5.93 -16.71 -15.20
C SER A 27 5.11 -17.94 -14.82
N VAL A 28 4.86 -18.14 -13.52
CA VAL A 28 3.96 -19.19 -13.05
C VAL A 28 2.55 -18.80 -13.51
N HIS A 29 2.09 -19.39 -14.62
CA HIS A 29 0.67 -19.41 -14.93
C HIS A 29 -0.05 -20.11 -13.78
N ALA A 30 -1.27 -19.69 -13.45
CA ALA A 30 -2.14 -20.48 -12.59
C ALA A 30 -2.51 -21.79 -13.34
N GLY A 31 -1.62 -22.78 -13.32
CA GLY A 31 -1.64 -23.99 -14.15
C GLY A 31 -0.32 -24.78 -14.07
N PHE A 32 -0.25 -25.95 -14.71
CA PHE A 32 0.90 -26.86 -14.61
C PHE A 32 2.07 -26.35 -15.47
N PRO A 33 3.23 -25.98 -14.89
CA PRO A 33 4.39 -25.56 -15.68
C PRO A 33 5.07 -26.77 -16.35
N SER A 34 5.61 -26.57 -17.54
CA SER A 34 6.39 -27.60 -18.24
C SER A 34 7.79 -27.73 -17.61
N PRO A 35 8.35 -28.94 -17.40
CA PRO A 35 9.58 -29.15 -16.61
C PRO A 35 10.91 -28.64 -17.22
N ALA A 36 10.90 -27.97 -18.37
CA ALA A 36 12.07 -27.84 -19.23
C ALA A 36 12.84 -26.49 -19.16
N ASP A 37 12.39 -25.50 -18.37
CA ASP A 37 12.92 -24.12 -18.43
C ASP A 37 13.89 -23.73 -17.30
N ASP A 38 14.49 -24.70 -16.59
CA ASP A 38 15.13 -24.50 -15.29
C ASP A 38 16.52 -23.79 -15.26
N TYR A 39 17.04 -23.20 -16.34
CA TYR A 39 18.46 -22.79 -16.37
C TYR A 39 18.80 -21.30 -16.46
N LEU A 40 17.85 -20.38 -16.32
CA LEU A 40 18.14 -18.94 -16.22
C LEU A 40 17.45 -18.31 -15.00
N VAL A 41 18.09 -18.38 -13.83
CA VAL A 41 17.59 -17.75 -12.60
C VAL A 41 18.08 -16.31 -12.52
N LYS A 42 17.17 -15.34 -12.61
CA LYS A 42 17.46 -13.93 -12.36
C LYS A 42 17.32 -13.68 -10.86
N ARG A 43 18.33 -13.09 -10.23
CA ARG A 43 18.23 -12.66 -8.83
C ARG A 43 17.36 -11.40 -8.73
N ILE A 44 16.50 -11.36 -7.73
CA ILE A 44 15.61 -10.23 -7.46
C ILE A 44 15.75 -9.79 -6.01
N ASP A 45 15.93 -8.50 -5.80
CA ASP A 45 15.71 -7.86 -4.51
C ASP A 45 14.36 -7.14 -4.54
N LEU A 46 13.45 -7.54 -3.65
CA LEU A 46 12.13 -6.91 -3.54
C LEU A 46 12.24 -5.46 -3.06
N ASN A 47 13.29 -5.11 -2.30
CA ASN A 47 13.52 -3.73 -1.90
C ASN A 47 13.83 -2.86 -3.12
N GLU A 48 14.66 -3.33 -4.05
CA GLU A 48 14.97 -2.58 -5.29
C GLU A 48 13.73 -2.40 -6.18
N ILE A 49 12.83 -3.39 -6.20
CA ILE A 49 11.60 -3.31 -6.99
C ILE A 49 10.56 -2.39 -6.35
N LEU A 50 10.37 -2.49 -5.04
CA LEU A 50 9.25 -1.84 -4.35
C LEU A 50 9.61 -0.48 -3.75
N VAL A 51 10.87 -0.26 -3.38
CA VAL A 51 11.32 0.90 -2.59
C VAL A 51 12.16 1.84 -3.44
N THR A 52 11.51 2.86 -4.02
CA THR A 52 12.22 3.89 -4.82
C THR A 52 12.90 4.95 -3.98
N HIS A 53 12.32 5.32 -2.82
CA HIS A 53 12.84 6.34 -1.91
C HIS A 53 12.96 5.76 -0.49
N PRO A 54 14.04 5.05 -0.13
CA PRO A 54 14.14 4.32 1.13
C PRO A 54 13.85 5.17 2.38
N GLN A 55 14.36 6.40 2.39
CA GLN A 55 14.17 7.34 3.50
C GLN A 55 12.75 7.92 3.63
N ALA A 56 11.91 7.73 2.61
CA ALA A 56 10.56 8.26 2.54
C ALA A 56 9.50 7.17 2.31
N THR A 57 9.88 5.89 2.44
CA THR A 57 8.99 4.76 2.22
C THR A 57 8.66 4.08 3.53
N PHE A 58 7.37 3.81 3.74
CA PHE A 58 6.81 3.30 4.98
C PHE A 58 5.85 2.15 4.69
N LEU A 59 5.72 1.24 5.65
CA LEU A 59 4.76 0.15 5.61
C LEU A 59 3.61 0.41 6.59
N PHE A 60 2.39 0.15 6.13
CA PHE A 60 1.18 0.13 6.95
C PHE A 60 0.52 -1.23 6.84
N ARG A 61 -0.05 -1.69 7.96
CA ARG A 61 -1.02 -2.79 7.92
C ARG A 61 -2.38 -2.18 7.67
N VAL A 62 -3.08 -2.64 6.64
CA VAL A 62 -4.45 -2.22 6.36
C VAL A 62 -5.37 -2.80 7.43
N ALA A 63 -6.26 -1.95 7.95
CA ALA A 63 -7.35 -2.34 8.83
C ALA A 63 -8.69 -1.91 8.22
N GLY A 64 -9.63 -2.84 8.13
CA GLY A 64 -10.95 -2.65 7.52
C GLY A 64 -10.99 -2.89 6.00
N ASP A 65 -12.18 -2.75 5.43
CA ASP A 65 -12.57 -3.17 4.08
C ASP A 65 -13.01 -1.99 3.19
N SER A 66 -12.78 -0.74 3.63
CA SER A 66 -13.22 0.46 2.90
C SER A 66 -12.60 0.64 1.51
N MET A 67 -11.64 -0.21 1.13
CA MET A 67 -10.89 -0.16 -0.12
C MET A 67 -10.99 -1.48 -0.92
N GLN A 68 -11.94 -2.36 -0.58
CA GLN A 68 -12.03 -3.73 -1.11
C GLN A 68 -12.20 -3.81 -2.64
N ASP A 69 -12.99 -2.92 -3.25
CA ASP A 69 -13.25 -2.92 -4.70
C ASP A 69 -12.03 -2.46 -5.51
N LEU A 70 -11.05 -1.86 -4.81
CA LEU A 70 -9.74 -1.51 -5.36
C LEU A 70 -8.68 -2.58 -5.04
N GLY A 71 -9.10 -3.74 -4.54
CA GLY A 71 -8.26 -4.89 -4.24
C GLY A 71 -7.39 -4.71 -2.99
N ILE A 72 -7.72 -3.78 -2.10
CA ILE A 72 -7.03 -3.58 -0.82
C ILE A 72 -7.95 -4.08 0.30
N PHE A 73 -7.54 -5.16 0.96
CA PHE A 73 -8.31 -5.87 1.98
C PHE A 73 -7.68 -5.71 3.36
N ASP A 74 -8.50 -6.01 4.37
CA ASP A 74 -8.05 -6.09 5.75
C ASP A 74 -6.85 -7.05 5.87
N GLY A 75 -5.83 -6.62 6.62
CA GLY A 75 -4.62 -7.40 6.83
C GLY A 75 -3.56 -7.27 5.74
N ASP A 76 -3.80 -6.56 4.63
CA ASP A 76 -2.77 -6.32 3.62
C ASP A 76 -1.62 -5.44 4.13
N LEU A 77 -0.44 -5.57 3.52
CA LEU A 77 0.66 -4.62 3.71
C LEU A 77 0.62 -3.55 2.61
N LEU A 78 0.48 -2.30 3.01
CA LEU A 78 0.50 -1.15 2.11
C LEU A 78 1.85 -0.45 2.18
N LEU A 79 2.51 -0.31 1.04
CA LEU A 79 3.74 0.46 0.90
C LEU A 79 3.39 1.89 0.51
N VAL A 80 3.88 2.86 1.27
CA VAL A 80 3.51 4.28 1.15
C VAL A 80 4.77 5.12 1.02
N ASN A 81 4.80 5.98 0.00
CA ASN A 81 5.92 6.86 -0.29
C ASN A 81 5.52 8.33 -0.07
N ARG A 82 6.21 9.00 0.85
CA ARG A 82 5.97 10.42 1.18
C ARG A 82 6.69 11.41 0.26
N ALA A 83 7.68 10.95 -0.51
CA ALA A 83 8.40 11.79 -1.47
C ALA A 83 7.61 12.00 -2.78
N LEU A 84 6.57 11.20 -3.04
CA LEU A 84 5.74 11.33 -4.22
C LEU A 84 4.69 12.43 -4.05
N LYS A 85 4.54 13.26 -5.08
CA LYS A 85 3.45 14.25 -5.14
C LYS A 85 2.12 13.53 -5.40
N PRO A 86 1.11 13.68 -4.54
CA PRO A 86 -0.19 13.05 -4.76
C PRO A 86 -0.91 13.62 -5.98
N CYS A 87 -1.46 12.73 -6.80
CA CYS A 87 -2.25 13.06 -7.98
C CYS A 87 -3.66 12.49 -7.89
N HIS A 88 -4.59 13.07 -8.66
CA HIS A 88 -5.95 12.54 -8.78
C HIS A 88 -5.93 11.06 -9.19
N GLY A 89 -6.74 10.25 -8.50
CA GLY A 89 -6.88 8.82 -8.73
C GLY A 89 -5.87 7.96 -7.97
N ASN A 90 -4.83 8.55 -7.38
CA ASN A 90 -3.89 7.82 -6.54
C ASN A 90 -4.58 7.29 -5.28
N ILE A 91 -4.12 6.13 -4.82
CA ILE A 91 -4.41 5.67 -3.46
C ILE A 91 -3.44 6.39 -2.53
N VAL A 92 -3.97 6.97 -1.46
CA VAL A 92 -3.19 7.75 -0.51
C VAL A 92 -3.49 7.31 0.90
N VAL A 93 -2.49 7.47 1.77
CA VAL A 93 -2.73 7.57 3.20
C VAL A 93 -2.95 9.04 3.51
N ALA A 94 -4.10 9.35 4.08
CA ALA A 94 -4.43 10.68 4.57
C ALA A 94 -4.59 10.66 6.10
N VAL A 95 -4.28 11.78 6.73
CA VAL A 95 -4.62 12.04 8.13
C VAL A 95 -5.87 12.91 8.14
N VAL A 96 -6.95 12.37 8.71
CA VAL A 96 -8.25 13.05 8.85
C VAL A 96 -8.49 13.18 10.35
N ASP A 97 -8.54 14.41 10.85
CA ASP A 97 -8.76 14.71 12.28
C ASP A 97 -7.80 13.94 13.23
N GLY A 98 -6.56 13.72 12.78
CA GLY A 98 -5.52 13.01 13.54
C GLY A 98 -5.48 11.50 13.31
N GLU A 99 -6.43 10.93 12.57
CA GLU A 99 -6.49 9.49 12.30
C GLU A 99 -6.07 9.15 10.86
N TYR A 100 -5.32 8.05 10.70
CA TYR A 100 -4.90 7.57 9.40
C TYR A 100 -6.03 6.86 8.66
N ALA A 101 -6.24 7.22 7.39
CA ALA A 101 -7.18 6.57 6.51
C ALA A 101 -6.55 6.29 5.14
N VAL A 102 -6.80 5.10 4.59
CA VAL A 102 -6.48 4.77 3.19
C VAL A 102 -7.68 5.09 2.33
N LYS A 103 -7.49 5.95 1.32
CA LYS A 103 -8.56 6.38 0.39
C LYS A 103 -8.00 6.67 -1.00
N GLN A 104 -8.87 6.67 -2.01
CA GLN A 104 -8.52 7.17 -3.34
C GLN A 104 -8.68 8.69 -3.36
N LEU A 105 -7.62 9.41 -3.72
CA LEU A 105 -7.61 10.85 -3.81
C LEU A 105 -8.41 11.33 -5.03
N TYR A 106 -9.45 12.10 -4.79
CA TYR A 106 -10.12 12.89 -5.82
C TYR A 106 -9.60 14.33 -5.78
N LEU A 107 -8.97 14.78 -6.86
CA LEU A 107 -8.45 16.15 -6.98
C LEU A 107 -8.76 16.67 -8.39
N ARG A 108 -9.93 17.25 -8.59
CA ARG A 108 -10.35 17.83 -9.88
C ARG A 108 -11.13 19.13 -9.67
N ALA A 109 -10.92 20.09 -10.58
CA ALA A 109 -11.63 21.37 -10.58
C ALA A 109 -11.60 22.10 -9.22
N GLY A 110 -10.45 22.07 -8.54
CA GLY A 110 -10.26 22.68 -7.22
C GLY A 110 -10.94 21.94 -6.06
N ARG A 111 -11.59 20.80 -6.31
CA ARG A 111 -12.26 20.00 -5.26
C ARG A 111 -11.37 18.85 -4.83
N LEU A 112 -11.10 18.78 -3.53
CA LEU A 112 -10.48 17.65 -2.87
C LEU A 112 -11.56 16.78 -2.22
N LYS A 113 -11.48 15.47 -2.43
CA LYS A 113 -12.24 14.47 -1.67
C LYS A 113 -11.41 13.20 -1.50
N LEU A 114 -11.74 12.43 -0.47
CA LEU A 114 -11.20 11.10 -0.28
C LEU A 114 -12.31 10.07 -0.51
N LYS A 115 -12.14 9.25 -1.55
CA LYS A 115 -13.13 8.24 -1.94
C LYS A 115 -12.77 6.89 -1.35
N ALA A 116 -13.75 6.20 -0.79
CA ALA A 116 -13.64 4.80 -0.46
C ALA A 116 -13.64 3.96 -1.75
N GLY A 117 -12.92 2.84 -1.73
CA GLY A 117 -13.07 1.76 -2.70
C GLY A 117 -14.11 0.75 -2.25
N ASN A 118 -15.17 1.21 -1.58
CA ASN A 118 -16.28 0.41 -1.11
C ASN A 118 -17.52 1.33 -1.02
N PRO A 119 -18.59 1.08 -1.80
CA PRO A 119 -19.79 1.93 -1.85
C PRO A 119 -20.53 2.09 -0.52
N THR A 120 -20.32 1.20 0.44
CA THR A 120 -20.95 1.30 1.78
C THR A 120 -20.33 2.39 2.65
N TYR A 121 -19.16 2.90 2.26
CA TYR A 121 -18.44 3.95 2.96
C TYR A 121 -18.61 5.30 2.25
N PRO A 122 -19.03 6.37 2.96
CA PRO A 122 -19.20 7.68 2.36
C PRO A 122 -17.87 8.30 1.92
N GLU A 123 -17.93 9.15 0.89
CA GLU A 123 -16.80 10.01 0.53
C GLU A 123 -16.53 11.03 1.65
N ILE A 124 -15.26 11.27 1.95
CA ILE A 124 -14.86 12.32 2.89
C ILE A 124 -14.58 13.58 2.08
N VAL A 125 -15.34 14.64 2.35
CA VAL A 125 -15.15 15.97 1.78
C VAL A 125 -14.72 16.88 2.92
N PRO A 126 -13.65 17.69 2.76
CA PRO A 126 -13.24 18.62 3.80
C PRO A 126 -14.40 19.55 4.18
N THR A 127 -14.77 19.56 5.46
CA THR A 127 -15.71 20.54 6.02
C THR A 127 -14.97 21.74 6.59
N GLU A 128 -15.70 22.82 6.86
CA GLU A 128 -15.12 24.02 7.47
C GLU A 128 -14.49 23.68 8.83
N GLY A 129 -13.21 24.04 9.02
CA GLY A 129 -12.43 23.72 10.21
C GLY A 129 -11.83 22.30 10.27
N GLN A 130 -12.16 21.41 9.33
CA GLN A 130 -11.59 20.06 9.29
C GLN A 130 -10.21 20.07 8.63
N THR A 131 -9.26 19.36 9.24
CA THR A 131 -7.91 19.22 8.67
C THR A 131 -7.77 17.87 7.98
N ILE A 132 -7.51 17.92 6.67
CA ILE A 132 -7.19 16.74 5.86
C ILE A 132 -5.79 16.95 5.29
N GLU A 133 -4.86 16.09 5.72
CA GLU A 133 -3.49 16.05 5.20
C GLU A 133 -3.33 14.78 4.36
N VAL A 134 -2.82 14.92 3.13
CA VAL A 134 -2.35 13.76 2.37
C VAL A 134 -0.93 13.45 2.83
N TRP A 135 -0.78 12.39 3.62
CA TRP A 135 0.48 12.03 4.27
C TRP A 135 1.48 11.37 3.31
N GLY A 136 0.99 10.55 2.37
CA GLY A 136 1.80 9.88 1.37
C GLY A 136 0.98 9.09 0.34
N VAL A 137 1.64 8.71 -0.76
CA VAL A 137 1.04 7.95 -1.86
C VAL A 137 1.30 6.46 -1.68
N ALA A 138 0.26 5.64 -1.71
CA ALA A 138 0.41 4.19 -1.70
C ALA A 138 0.91 3.70 -3.07
N THR A 139 2.05 3.02 -3.08
CA THR A 139 2.73 2.55 -4.30
C THR A 139 2.53 1.07 -4.55
N SER A 140 2.27 0.28 -3.51
CA SER A 140 2.11 -1.16 -3.61
C SER A 140 1.25 -1.73 -2.49
N CYS A 141 0.52 -2.80 -2.78
CA CYS A 141 -0.23 -3.59 -1.82
C CYS A 141 0.30 -5.04 -1.89
N ILE A 142 0.78 -5.56 -0.77
CA ILE A 142 1.38 -6.88 -0.67
C ILE A 142 0.44 -7.77 0.13
N LYS A 143 0.00 -8.85 -0.52
CA LYS A 143 -0.87 -9.86 0.06
C LYS A 143 -0.06 -11.09 0.40
N ARG A 144 -0.29 -11.64 1.60
CA ARG A 144 0.26 -12.93 2.00
C ARG A 144 -0.88 -13.91 2.16
N PHE A 145 -0.97 -14.87 1.25
CA PHE A 145 -1.86 -16.01 1.37
C PHE A 145 -1.24 -17.05 2.32
N GLN A 146 -2.06 -17.73 3.10
CA GLN A 146 -1.66 -18.88 3.92
C GLN A 146 -2.11 -20.18 3.26
#